data_AF-A0A2S5TFX6-F1
#
_entry.id   AF-A0A2S5TFX6-F1
#
_cell.length_a   1.000
_cell.length_b   1.000
_cell.length_c   1.000
_cell.angle_alpha   90.00
_cell.angle_beta   90.00
_cell.angle_gamma   90.00
#
_symmetry.space_group_name_H-M   'P 1'
#
loop_
_entity.id
_entity.type
_entity.pdbx_description
1 polymer ?
#
loop_
_entity_poly.entity_id
_entity_poly.type
_entity_poly.pdbx_seq_one_letter_code
_entity_poly.pdbx_strand_id
1 'polypeptide(L)'
;MRRPTIIILLLGSNAWWAARLLDAGISYAYRGDSLQQTTEALRQSLAIIRAAVPPEATRESVLAAAAAAAPGAHPFEKEGYVWVGSLGLRFAENGRLAQAVPAWSPLGDEGE
;
A
#
# COMPACT_ATOMS: atom_id res chain seq x y z
N MET A 1 -41.20 34.12 25.37
CA MET A 1 -40.38 32.89 25.30
C MET A 1 -39.70 32.81 23.93
N ARG A 2 -38.55 32.12 23.78
CA ARG A 2 -37.84 31.77 22.51
C ARG A 2 -36.54 32.51 22.12
N ARG A 3 -35.86 33.25 23.01
CA ARG A 3 -34.48 33.72 22.72
C ARG A 3 -33.37 32.68 22.97
N PRO A 4 -33.34 31.93 24.10
CA PRO A 4 -32.25 30.99 24.36
C PRO A 4 -32.32 29.75 23.44
N THR A 5 -33.52 29.38 22.98
CA THR A 5 -33.73 28.24 22.08
C THR A 5 -33.01 28.43 20.74
N ILE A 6 -32.99 29.66 20.21
CA ILE A 6 -32.32 29.96 18.94
C ILE A 6 -30.80 29.86 19.11
N ILE A 7 -30.26 30.34 20.23
CA ILE A 7 -28.82 30.26 20.51
C ILE A 7 -28.37 28.80 20.63
N ILE A 8 -29.13 27.98 21.36
CA ILE A 8 -28.82 26.55 21.52
C ILE A 8 -28.89 25.82 20.16
N LEU A 9 -29.91 26.11 19.35
CA LEU A 9 -30.02 25.54 18.00
C LEU A 9 -28.86 25.98 17.11
N LEU A 10 -28.44 27.24 17.20
CA LEU A 10 -27.33 27.77 16.42
C LEU A 10 -26.00 27.12 16.81
N LEU A 11 -25.72 27.00 18.12
CA LEU A 11 -24.52 26.35 18.63
C LEU A 11 -24.48 24.86 18.26
N GLY A 12 -25.60 24.16 18.43
CA GLY A 12 -25.71 22.75 18.04
C GLY A 12 -25.50 22.54 16.54
N SER A 13 -26.08 23.41 15.71
CA SER A 13 -25.93 23.34 14.24
C SER A 13 -24.49 23.60 13.81
N ASN A 14 -23.81 24.59 14.39
CA ASN A 14 -22.41 24.88 14.09
C ASN A 14 -21.48 23.75 14.56
N ALA A 15 -21.69 23.22 15.76
CA ALA A 15 -20.91 22.09 16.27
C ALA A 15 -21.08 20.85 15.37
N TRP A 16 -22.29 20.59 14.90
CA TRP A 16 -22.57 19.48 13.98
C TRP A 16 -21.85 19.64 12.63
N TRP A 17 -21.87 20.84 12.05
CA TRP A 17 -21.13 21.12 10.81
C TRP A 17 -19.62 21.03 11.00
N ALA A 18 -19.08 21.53 12.12
CA ALA A 18 -17.66 21.41 12.43
C ALA A 18 -17.21 19.95 12.55
N ALA A 19 -18.00 19.11 13.22
CA ALA A 19 -17.74 17.67 13.32
C ALA A 19 -17.76 17.00 11.94
N ARG A 20 -18.73 17.34 11.08
CA ARG A 20 -18.79 16.83 9.69
C ARG A 20 -17.61 17.28 8.84
N LEU A 21 -17.13 18.51 9.01
CA LEU A 21 -15.99 19.02 8.26
C LEU A 21 -14.69 18.30 8.66
N LEU A 22 -14.52 18.03 9.95
CA LEU A 22 -13.39 17.28 10.48
C LEU A 22 -13.38 15.85 9.93
N ASP A 23 -14.53 15.16 10.00
CA ASP A 23 -14.70 13.80 9.49
C ASP A 23 -14.43 13.70 7.97
N ALA A 24 -14.92 14.68 7.20
CA ALA A 24 -14.64 14.78 5.77
C ALA A 24 -13.14 15.01 5.49
N GLY A 25 -12.46 15.83 6.30
CA GLY A 25 -11.04 16.09 6.19
C GLY A 25 -10.19 14.83 6.45
N ILE A 26 -10.50 14.09 7.52
CA ILE A 26 -9.85 12.82 7.84
C ILE A 26 -10.08 11.82 6.71
N SER A 27 -11.32 11.65 6.29
CA SER A 27 -11.70 10.75 5.18
C SER A 27 -11.02 11.11 3.85
N TYR A 28 -10.76 12.40 3.61
CA TYR A 28 -10.05 12.85 2.43
C TYR A 28 -8.55 12.54 2.53
N ALA A 29 -7.93 12.81 3.68
CA ALA A 29 -6.53 12.50 3.93
C ALA A 29 -6.24 10.99 3.81
N TYR A 30 -7.06 10.14 4.45
CA TYR A 30 -6.93 8.68 4.36
C TYR A 30 -7.13 8.16 2.93
N ARG A 31 -8.07 8.73 2.16
CA ARG A 31 -8.27 8.35 0.75
C ARG A 31 -7.06 8.70 -0.10
N GLY A 32 -6.45 9.87 0.10
CA GLY A 32 -5.25 10.27 -0.61
C GLY A 32 -4.09 9.31 -0.37
N ASP A 33 -3.82 8.99 0.89
CA ASP A 33 -2.74 8.08 1.29
C ASP A 33 -2.98 6.65 0.76
N SER A 34 -4.20 6.13 0.90
CA SER A 34 -4.57 4.80 0.39
C SER A 34 -4.44 4.70 -1.14
N LEU A 35 -4.82 5.75 -1.87
CA LEU A 35 -4.67 5.79 -3.33
C LEU A 35 -3.20 5.82 -3.74
N GLN A 36 -2.39 6.62 -3.06
CA GLN A 36 -0.95 6.69 -3.34
C GLN A 36 -0.28 5.34 -3.10
N GLN A 37 -0.55 4.70 -1.96
CA GLN A 37 0.00 3.38 -1.62
C GLN A 37 -0.44 2.31 -2.63
N THR A 38 -1.72 2.28 -3.01
CA THR A 38 -2.24 1.31 -3.99
C THR A 38 -1.63 1.52 -5.37
N THR A 39 -1.46 2.78 -5.79
CA THR A 39 -0.86 3.13 -7.09
C THR A 39 0.61 2.71 -7.14
N GLU A 40 1.35 2.94 -6.06
CA GLU A 40 2.76 2.56 -5.97
C GLU A 40 2.92 1.04 -6.01
N ALA A 41 2.15 0.31 -5.21
CA ALA A 41 2.18 -1.14 -5.21
C ALA A 41 1.77 -1.75 -6.55
N LEU A 42 0.78 -1.15 -7.25
CA LEU A 42 0.39 -1.58 -8.59
C LEU A 42 1.51 -1.34 -9.59
N ARG A 43 2.15 -0.16 -9.56
CA ARG A 43 3.28 0.18 -10.42
C ARG A 43 4.43 -0.81 -10.22
N GLN A 44 4.75 -1.12 -8.96
CA GLN A 44 5.77 -2.08 -8.60
C GLN A 44 5.43 -3.49 -9.09
N SER A 45 4.19 -3.93 -8.89
CA SER A 45 3.70 -5.24 -9.35
C SER A 45 3.81 -5.37 -10.87
N LEU A 46 3.43 -4.34 -11.63
CA LEU A 46 3.55 -4.32 -13.09
C LEU A 46 5.00 -4.36 -13.56
N ALA A 47 5.93 -3.69 -12.87
CA ALA A 47 7.35 -3.74 -13.19
C ALA A 47 7.93 -5.15 -13.00
N ILE A 48 7.57 -5.81 -11.89
CA ILE A 48 7.96 -7.19 -11.58
C ILE A 48 7.39 -8.16 -12.62
N ILE A 49 6.09 -8.05 -12.94
CA ILE A 49 5.46 -8.90 -13.96
C ILE A 49 6.19 -8.74 -15.29
N ARG A 50 6.46 -7.51 -15.74
CA ARG A 50 7.20 -7.27 -17.00
C ARG A 50 8.60 -7.86 -17.00
N ALA A 51 9.30 -7.84 -15.86
CA ALA A 51 10.62 -8.43 -15.73
C ALA A 51 10.60 -9.97 -15.64
N ALA A 52 9.49 -10.56 -15.17
CA ALA A 52 9.34 -12.00 -14.98
C ALA A 52 8.76 -12.76 -16.20
N VAL A 53 8.12 -12.05 -17.14
CA VAL A 53 7.50 -12.62 -18.35
C VAL A 53 8.51 -13.23 -19.33
N PRO A 54 9.68 -12.60 -19.62
CA PRO A 54 10.63 -13.14 -20.58
C PRO A 54 11.13 -14.56 -20.20
N PRO A 55 11.37 -15.45 -21.17
CA PRO A 55 11.89 -16.80 -20.90
C PRO A 55 13.24 -16.79 -20.18
N GLU A 56 14.04 -15.74 -20.38
CA GLU A 56 15.37 -15.49 -19.82
C GLU A 56 15.31 -14.66 -18.53
N ALA A 57 14.13 -14.48 -17.94
CA ALA A 57 13.99 -13.76 -16.68
C ALA A 57 14.80 -14.42 -15.57
N THR A 58 15.75 -13.68 -15.01
CA THR A 58 16.58 -14.13 -13.89
C THR A 58 16.12 -13.50 -12.59
N ARG A 59 16.49 -14.12 -11.46
CA ARG A 59 16.28 -13.54 -10.13
C ARG A 59 16.78 -12.09 -10.06
N GLU A 60 17.96 -11.84 -10.61
CA GLU A 60 18.61 -10.51 -10.62
C GLU A 60 17.83 -9.49 -11.44
N SER A 61 17.31 -9.85 -12.62
CA SER A 61 16.54 -8.92 -13.44
C SER A 61 15.22 -8.53 -12.77
N VAL A 62 14.56 -9.50 -12.12
CA VAL A 62 13.32 -9.26 -11.37
C VAL A 62 13.57 -8.39 -10.13
N LEU A 63 14.64 -8.66 -9.37
CA LEU A 63 15.01 -7.85 -8.22
C LEU A 63 15.44 -6.42 -8.61
N ALA A 64 16.17 -6.27 -9.72
CA ALA A 64 16.53 -4.97 -10.25
C ALA A 64 15.30 -4.16 -10.68
N ALA A 65 14.33 -4.80 -11.35
CA ALA A 65 13.07 -4.16 -11.71
C ALA A 65 12.23 -3.78 -10.48
N ALA A 66 12.20 -4.64 -9.45
CA ALA A 66 11.52 -4.35 -8.20
C ALA A 66 12.15 -3.16 -7.47
N ALA A 67 13.48 -3.09 -7.42
CA ALA A 67 14.21 -2.00 -6.78
C ALA A 67 14.08 -0.67 -7.54
N ALA A 68 14.12 -0.72 -8.88
CA ALA A 68 13.89 0.45 -9.73
C ALA A 68 12.47 1.02 -9.57
N ALA A 69 11.50 0.15 -9.27
CA ALA A 69 10.12 0.53 -9.03
C ALA A 69 9.82 0.90 -7.56
N ALA A 70 10.79 0.78 -6.65
CA ALA A 70 10.67 1.17 -5.25
C ALA A 70 11.94 1.91 -4.77
N PRO A 71 12.17 3.14 -5.26
CA PRO A 71 13.39 3.89 -4.95
C PRO A 71 13.54 4.13 -3.44
N GLY A 72 14.71 3.77 -2.89
CA GLY A 72 15.02 3.88 -1.46
C GLY A 72 14.68 2.63 -0.64
N ALA A 73 14.03 1.63 -1.22
CA ALA A 73 13.83 0.34 -0.57
C ALA A 73 15.07 -0.54 -0.75
N HIS A 74 15.62 -1.03 0.37
CA HIS A 74 16.71 -2.01 0.36
C HIS A 74 16.15 -3.43 0.34
N PRO A 75 16.59 -4.30 -0.58
CA PRO A 75 16.21 -5.70 -0.57
C PRO A 75 16.65 -6.38 0.74
N PHE A 76 15.76 -7.13 1.38
CA PHE A 76 16.09 -7.97 2.53
C PHE A 76 15.38 -9.31 2.45
N GLU A 77 15.97 -10.35 3.03
CA GLU A 77 15.36 -11.69 3.06
C GLU A 77 14.64 -11.93 4.39
N LYS A 78 13.39 -12.39 4.31
CA LYS A 78 12.59 -12.84 5.46
C LYS A 78 11.62 -13.93 5.01
N GLU A 79 11.56 -15.05 5.75
CA GLU A 79 10.62 -16.16 5.52
C GLU A 79 10.66 -16.76 4.10
N GLY A 80 11.85 -16.81 3.50
CA GLY A 80 12.01 -17.33 2.13
C GLY A 80 11.54 -16.38 1.02
N TYR A 81 11.20 -15.14 1.36
CA TYR A 81 10.93 -14.06 0.42
C TYR A 81 12.08 -13.04 0.43
N VAL A 82 12.39 -12.52 -0.76
CA VAL A 82 13.17 -11.28 -0.91
C VAL A 82 12.19 -10.12 -0.94
N TRP A 83 12.17 -9.34 0.11
CA TRP A 83 11.33 -8.16 0.25
C TRP A 83 11.99 -6.97 -0.41
N VAL A 84 11.26 -6.31 -1.31
CA VAL A 84 11.65 -5.05 -1.94
C VAL A 84 10.46 -4.12 -1.87
N GLY A 85 10.57 -3.02 -1.13
CA GLY A 85 9.47 -2.08 -0.95
C GLY A 85 8.24 -2.73 -0.33
N SER A 86 7.12 -2.70 -1.04
CA SER A 86 5.84 -3.24 -0.55
C SER A 86 5.57 -4.70 -0.94
N LEU A 87 6.53 -5.37 -1.58
CA LEU A 87 6.35 -6.69 -2.17
C LEU A 87 7.42 -7.68 -1.72
N GLY A 88 6.99 -8.88 -1.33
CA GLY A 88 7.82 -10.04 -1.04
C GLY A 88 7.87 -10.95 -2.27
N LEU A 89 9.08 -11.30 -2.71
CA LEU A 89 9.32 -12.08 -3.93
C LEU A 89 9.95 -13.42 -3.57
N ARG A 90 9.28 -14.52 -3.92
CA ARG A 90 9.81 -15.87 -3.75
C ARG A 90 10.15 -16.47 -5.12
N PHE A 91 11.34 -17.04 -5.19
CA PHE A 91 11.87 -17.66 -6.40
C PHE A 91 11.84 -19.18 -6.26
N ALA A 92 11.53 -19.88 -7.34
CA ALA A 92 11.65 -21.34 -7.41
C ALA A 92 13.12 -21.75 -7.59
N GLU A 93 13.41 -23.05 -7.43
CA GLU A 93 14.76 -23.61 -7.61
C GLU A 93 15.34 -23.35 -9.00
N ASN A 94 14.49 -23.19 -10.01
CA ASN A 94 14.88 -22.80 -11.37
C ASN A 94 15.24 -21.31 -11.52
N GLY A 95 15.29 -20.55 -10.43
CA GLY A 95 15.63 -19.13 -10.41
C GLY A 95 14.53 -18.18 -10.91
N ARG A 96 13.35 -18.71 -11.27
CA ARG A 96 12.21 -17.90 -11.75
C ARG A 96 11.34 -17.44 -10.59
N LEU A 97 10.67 -16.31 -10.79
CA LEU A 97 9.68 -15.81 -9.83
C LEU A 97 8.52 -16.81 -9.72
N ALA A 98 8.34 -17.39 -8.54
CA ALA A 98 7.27 -18.34 -8.26
C ALA A 98 6.07 -17.64 -7.61
N GLN A 99 6.33 -16.65 -6.76
CA GLN A 99 5.30 -15.95 -6.01
C GLN A 99 5.71 -14.50 -5.73
N ALA A 100 4.73 -13.60 -5.78
CA ALA A 100 4.86 -12.23 -5.31
C ALA A 100 3.69 -11.95 -4.36
N VAL A 101 3.98 -11.48 -3.14
CA VAL A 101 2.98 -11.17 -2.11
C VAL A 101 3.12 -9.73 -1.64
N PRO A 102 2.01 -9.02 -1.35
CA PRO A 102 2.10 -7.70 -0.74
C PRO A 102 2.44 -7.80 0.75
N ALA A 103 3.11 -6.77 1.27
CA ALA A 103 3.54 -6.69 2.67
C ALA A 103 2.38 -6.71 3.70
N TRP A 104 1.17 -6.37 3.27
CA TRP A 104 -0.05 -6.42 4.09
C TRP A 104 -0.84 -7.74 3.91
N SER A 105 -0.27 -8.74 3.24
CA SER A 105 -0.89 -10.07 3.15
C SER A 105 -0.69 -10.83 4.46
N PRO A 106 -1.72 -11.48 5.02
CA PRO A 106 -1.60 -12.32 6.22
C PRO A 106 -0.63 -13.50 6.04
N LEU A 107 -0.31 -13.86 4.79
CA LEU A 107 0.69 -14.86 4.44
C LEU A 107 2.13 -14.45 4.80
N GLY A 108 2.37 -13.18 5.20
CA GLY A 108 3.65 -12.73 5.74
C GLY A 108 3.91 -13.16 7.19
N ASP A 109 2.91 -13.76 7.85
CA ASP A 109 3.01 -14.26 9.23
C ASP A 109 2.84 -15.80 9.33
N GLU A 110 2.44 -16.47 8.24
CA GLU A 110 2.29 -17.94 8.22
C GLU A 110 3.58 -18.63 7.77
N GLY A 111 4.56 -18.62 8.67
CA GLY A 111 5.72 -19.51 8.64
C GLY A 111 5.67 -20.51 9.80
N GLU A 112 5.03 -21.66 9.57
CA GLU A 112 5.33 -22.94 10.25
C GLU A 112 5.91 -23.94 9.25
#